data_AF-A0A959NLR7-F1
#
_entry.id   AF-A0A959NLR7-F1
#
_cell.length_a   1.000
_cell.length_b   1.000
_cell.length_c   1.000
_cell.angle_alpha   90.00
_cell.angle_beta   90.00
_cell.angle_gamma   90.00
#
_symmetry.space_group_name_H-M   'P 1'
#
loop_
_entity.id
_entity.type
_entity.pdbx_description
1 polymer ?
#
loop_
_entity_poly.entity_id
_entity_poly.type
_entity_poly.pdbx_seq_one_letter_code
_entity_poly.pdbx_strand_id
1 'polypeptide(L)'
;MKLKVFLQFILSCLCLFAYSNSLFSQQLGLEIGENGYFEMPGLNVLVYNNTFPEGHQGGVEIIQHDNRVATNGELRLSPSPGQWQPIPKLGIGYEARGVSPQGVELTSRIVDNANNLISMPCSYPDSSRLEQGFNPIIYPDLNIKYNVKVKAEGSSFTITVDLEKPLPSNWVGRVGYNLELFPGDLYGKTYMIDGKAGIFQRQASGPTYLNEEKEVEAVPFAKGSKLVVAPESDLLRMVINSNTELLLLDGSLKHNNGWFTLRSLVPAGKTNDAIVWKISPNVIPNWKRNPIVHISQVGYHPNQPKTAFIELDKNDSDIMKAEILK
;
A
#
# COMPACT_ATOMS: atom_id res chain seq x y z
N MET A 1 64.17 15.07 -27.60
CA MET A 1 63.68 15.23 -26.20
C MET A 1 62.31 15.91 -26.09
N LYS A 2 61.89 16.78 -27.03
CA LYS A 2 60.64 17.56 -26.92
C LYS A 2 59.33 16.83 -27.31
N LEU A 3 59.39 15.72 -28.06
CA LEU A 3 58.18 15.00 -28.52
C LEU A 3 57.65 13.97 -27.48
N LYS A 4 58.55 13.39 -26.66
CA LYS A 4 58.15 12.44 -25.61
C LYS A 4 57.41 13.11 -24.45
N VAL A 5 57.76 14.36 -24.11
CA VAL A 5 57.12 15.11 -23.02
C VAL A 5 55.69 15.55 -23.41
N PHE A 6 55.45 15.84 -24.69
CA PHE A 6 54.13 16.25 -25.17
C PHE A 6 53.13 15.08 -25.22
N LEU A 7 53.60 13.89 -25.60
CA LEU A 7 52.77 12.68 -25.63
C LEU A 7 52.37 12.21 -24.21
N GLN A 8 53.25 12.44 -23.23
CA GLN A 8 53.03 12.04 -21.84
C GLN A 8 52.06 12.99 -21.09
N PHE A 9 51.94 14.24 -21.54
CA PHE A 9 50.95 15.21 -21.06
C PHE A 9 49.54 14.95 -21.63
N ILE A 10 49.43 14.48 -22.87
CA ILE A 10 48.14 14.13 -23.48
C ILE A 10 47.59 12.83 -22.86
N LEU A 11 48.46 11.85 -22.54
CA LEU A 11 48.05 10.62 -21.87
C LEU A 11 47.63 10.85 -20.40
N SER A 12 48.22 11.80 -19.68
CA SER A 12 47.79 12.13 -18.32
C SER A 12 46.47 12.92 -18.29
N CYS A 13 46.22 13.79 -19.27
CA CYS A 13 44.92 14.46 -19.42
C CYS A 13 43.79 13.51 -19.86
N LEU A 14 44.06 12.48 -20.69
CA LEU A 14 43.06 11.47 -21.02
C LEU A 14 42.72 10.54 -19.85
N CYS A 15 43.70 10.21 -19.00
CA CYS A 15 43.45 9.41 -17.80
C CYS A 15 42.71 10.18 -16.70
N LEU A 16 42.82 11.52 -16.64
CA LEU A 16 42.05 12.34 -15.69
C LEU A 16 40.58 12.56 -16.12
N PHE A 17 40.27 12.44 -17.42
CA PHE A 17 38.89 12.48 -17.91
C PHE A 17 38.16 11.14 -17.83
N ALA A 18 38.87 10.03 -17.61
CA ALA A 18 38.28 8.70 -17.49
C ALA A 18 37.83 8.34 -16.05
N TYR A 19 38.11 9.19 -15.06
CA TYR A 19 37.82 8.92 -13.63
C TYR A 19 36.70 9.79 -13.03
N SER A 20 35.97 10.55 -13.83
CA SER A 20 34.89 11.41 -13.34
C SER A 20 33.69 11.37 -14.27
N ASN A 21 33.02 10.22 -14.34
CA ASN A 21 31.58 10.10 -14.61
C ASN A 21 31.13 8.64 -14.38
N SER A 22 31.49 8.06 -13.23
CA SER A 22 30.55 7.16 -12.58
C SER A 22 29.54 8.05 -11.88
N LEU A 23 28.69 8.74 -12.65
CA LEU A 23 27.45 9.25 -12.09
C LEU A 23 26.72 8.01 -11.60
N PHE A 24 26.68 7.88 -10.28
CA PHE A 24 25.76 7.00 -9.58
C PHE A 24 24.35 7.34 -10.05
N SER A 25 23.90 6.75 -11.15
CA SER A 25 22.51 6.34 -11.26
C SER A 25 22.41 5.01 -10.51
N GLN A 26 22.66 5.06 -9.21
CA GLN A 26 21.98 4.11 -8.36
C GLN A 26 20.53 4.55 -8.44
N GLN A 27 19.71 3.78 -9.13
CA GLN A 27 18.29 3.83 -8.86
C GLN A 27 18.16 3.38 -7.40
N LEU A 28 18.20 4.36 -6.49
CA LEU A 28 17.99 4.16 -5.07
C LEU A 28 16.64 3.46 -4.95
N GLY A 29 16.64 2.34 -4.24
CA GLY A 29 15.41 1.61 -3.97
C GLY A 29 14.44 2.45 -3.14
N LEU A 30 13.35 1.85 -2.73
CA LEU A 30 12.50 2.40 -1.69
C LEU A 30 13.33 2.66 -0.44
N GLU A 31 13.32 3.90 0.03
CA GLU A 31 13.92 4.34 1.29
C GLU A 31 12.89 5.10 2.11
N ILE A 32 13.03 5.10 3.43
CA ILE A 32 12.14 5.89 4.29
C ILE A 32 12.53 7.37 4.16
N GLY A 33 11.61 8.18 3.63
CA GLY A 33 11.78 9.63 3.51
C GLY A 33 11.52 10.37 4.82
N GLU A 34 11.71 11.70 4.79
CA GLU A 34 11.48 12.57 5.97
C GLU A 34 10.04 12.52 6.50
N ASN A 35 9.08 12.23 5.61
CA ASN A 35 7.67 12.06 5.96
C ASN A 35 7.37 10.69 6.60
N GLY A 36 8.39 9.86 6.81
CA GLY A 36 8.31 8.60 7.53
C GLY A 36 7.61 7.47 6.78
N TYR A 37 7.45 7.55 5.45
CA TYR A 37 6.97 6.46 4.58
C TYR A 37 8.05 6.08 3.57
N PHE A 38 7.92 4.91 2.93
CA PHE A 38 8.86 4.52 1.88
C PHE A 38 8.60 5.28 0.59
N GLU A 39 9.65 5.82 -0.01
CA GLU A 39 9.58 6.55 -1.27
C GLU A 39 10.75 6.24 -2.21
N MET A 40 10.44 6.27 -3.49
CA MET A 40 11.37 6.37 -4.61
C MET A 40 10.61 6.99 -5.80
N PRO A 41 11.29 7.48 -6.86
CA PRO A 41 10.59 7.98 -8.05
C PRO A 41 9.59 6.96 -8.59
N GLY A 42 8.32 7.36 -8.69
CA GLY A 42 7.22 6.52 -9.19
C GLY A 42 6.59 5.56 -8.20
N LEU A 43 7.06 5.49 -6.94
CA LEU A 43 6.49 4.59 -5.94
C LEU A 43 6.57 5.15 -4.53
N ASN A 44 5.42 5.22 -3.85
CA ASN A 44 5.33 5.48 -2.42
C ASN A 44 4.59 4.34 -1.73
N VAL A 45 5.08 3.93 -0.57
CA VAL A 45 4.42 2.92 0.28
C VAL A 45 4.22 3.51 1.68
N LEU A 46 2.98 3.86 1.96
CA LEU A 46 2.55 4.41 3.24
C LEU A 46 2.19 3.23 4.14
N VAL A 47 2.72 3.22 5.36
CA VAL A 47 2.54 2.12 6.31
C VAL A 47 1.94 2.71 7.56
N TYR A 48 0.65 2.55 7.72
CA TYR A 48 -0.20 3.11 8.77
C TYR A 48 -0.06 4.62 8.92
N ASN A 49 0.03 5.34 7.80
CA ASN A 49 -0.03 6.80 7.77
C ASN A 49 -1.48 7.29 7.89
N ASN A 50 -2.45 6.50 7.43
CA ASN A 50 -3.88 6.72 7.61
C ASN A 50 -4.49 5.63 8.50
N THR A 51 -5.60 5.96 9.16
CA THR A 51 -6.26 5.12 10.17
C THR A 51 -7.77 4.99 9.94
N PHE A 52 -8.23 5.22 8.71
CA PHE A 52 -9.64 5.13 8.32
C PHE A 52 -9.89 3.97 7.35
N PRO A 53 -9.71 2.71 7.80
CA PRO A 53 -9.74 1.57 6.90
C PRO A 53 -11.16 1.30 6.35
N GLU A 54 -12.21 1.73 7.05
CA GLU A 54 -13.61 1.67 6.56
C GLU A 54 -13.88 2.59 5.36
N GLY A 55 -13.03 3.59 5.13
CA GLY A 55 -13.03 4.43 3.93
C GLY A 55 -12.01 4.00 2.88
N HIS A 56 -11.41 2.80 3.03
CA HIS A 56 -10.30 2.34 2.21
C HIS A 56 -9.09 3.30 2.28
N GLN A 57 -8.74 3.71 3.50
CA GLN A 57 -7.58 4.57 3.80
C GLN A 57 -6.91 4.11 5.10
N GLY A 58 -6.08 3.08 5.03
CA GLY A 58 -5.30 2.65 6.18
C GLY A 58 -4.36 1.50 5.89
N GLY A 59 -3.80 0.92 6.96
CA GLY A 59 -2.92 -0.25 6.85
C GLY A 59 -1.71 0.02 5.97
N VAL A 60 -1.54 -0.73 4.88
CA VAL A 60 -0.46 -0.52 3.90
C VAL A 60 -1.06 0.02 2.61
N GLU A 61 -0.67 1.24 2.24
CA GLU A 61 -1.12 1.92 1.02
C GLU A 61 0.01 1.97 0.00
N ILE A 62 -0.31 1.64 -1.25
CA ILE A 62 0.63 1.60 -2.36
C ILE A 62 0.20 2.64 -3.39
N ILE A 63 1.07 3.61 -3.64
CA ILE A 63 0.88 4.63 -4.66
C ILE A 63 1.93 4.38 -5.75
N GLN A 64 1.47 3.89 -6.91
CA GLN A 64 2.29 3.70 -8.10
C GLN A 64 2.01 4.84 -9.08
N HIS A 65 3.04 5.58 -9.47
CA HIS A 65 2.95 6.61 -10.51
C HIS A 65 1.80 7.60 -10.26
N ASP A 66 1.73 8.17 -9.05
CA ASP A 66 0.63 9.04 -8.53
C ASP A 66 -0.74 8.42 -8.39
N ASN A 67 -0.85 7.12 -8.58
CA ASN A 67 -2.11 6.42 -8.46
C ASN A 67 -2.12 5.50 -7.25
N ARG A 68 -3.10 5.67 -6.35
CA ARG A 68 -3.25 4.80 -5.19
C ARG A 68 -3.94 3.49 -5.60
N VAL A 69 -3.13 2.48 -5.89
CA VAL A 69 -3.57 1.20 -6.46
C VAL A 69 -3.98 0.17 -5.41
N ALA A 70 -3.48 0.30 -4.17
CA ALA A 70 -3.83 -0.61 -3.08
C ALA A 70 -3.85 0.12 -1.73
N THR A 71 -4.63 -0.41 -0.80
CA THR A 71 -4.82 0.14 0.56
C THR A 71 -5.29 -0.96 1.49
N ASN A 72 -5.35 -0.66 2.79
CA ASN A 72 -5.73 -1.55 3.87
C ASN A 72 -4.75 -2.72 3.96
N GLY A 73 -4.34 -3.10 5.16
CA GLY A 73 -3.15 -3.94 5.32
C GLY A 73 -3.04 -4.45 6.73
N GLU A 74 -4.08 -5.14 7.18
CA GLU A 74 -4.23 -5.60 8.55
C GLU A 74 -4.93 -6.96 8.64
N LEU A 75 -4.89 -7.59 9.82
CA LEU A 75 -5.72 -8.76 10.08
C LEU A 75 -7.19 -8.35 10.15
N ARG A 76 -8.05 -9.16 9.53
CA ARG A 76 -9.50 -8.99 9.41
C ARG A 76 -10.23 -10.30 9.69
N LEU A 77 -11.42 -10.18 10.28
CA LEU A 77 -12.29 -11.32 10.57
C LEU A 77 -13.20 -11.69 9.38
N SER A 78 -13.59 -10.69 8.58
CA SER A 78 -14.36 -10.86 7.34
C SER A 78 -13.42 -10.93 6.12
N PRO A 79 -13.64 -11.84 5.15
CA PRO A 79 -12.96 -11.83 3.85
C PRO A 79 -13.10 -10.52 3.11
N SER A 80 -14.32 -9.99 3.03
CA SER A 80 -14.64 -8.70 2.41
C SER A 80 -15.11 -7.73 3.50
N PRO A 81 -14.20 -6.91 4.07
CA PRO A 81 -14.56 -6.05 5.19
C PRO A 81 -15.47 -4.91 4.72
N GLY A 82 -16.48 -4.61 5.54
CA GLY A 82 -17.43 -3.51 5.32
C GLY A 82 -17.36 -2.46 6.43
N GLN A 83 -18.22 -1.46 6.34
CA GLN A 83 -18.40 -0.48 7.42
C GLN A 83 -18.99 -1.16 8.67
N TRP A 84 -18.65 -0.62 9.84
CA TRP A 84 -19.21 -1.04 11.13
C TRP A 84 -18.84 -2.47 11.56
N GLN A 85 -17.78 -3.03 11.00
CA GLN A 85 -17.25 -4.34 11.39
C GLN A 85 -16.09 -4.22 12.40
N PRO A 86 -15.80 -5.28 13.18
CA PRO A 86 -14.63 -5.32 14.05
C PRO A 86 -13.31 -5.08 13.30
N ILE A 87 -12.61 -3.99 13.65
CA ILE A 87 -11.29 -3.65 13.12
C ILE A 87 -10.22 -3.79 14.21
N PRO A 88 -8.94 -4.03 13.88
CA PRO A 88 -7.92 -4.09 14.91
C PRO A 88 -7.71 -2.71 15.56
N LYS A 89 -7.39 -2.71 16.84
CA LYS A 89 -6.79 -1.56 17.52
C LYS A 89 -5.38 -1.35 16.98
N LEU A 90 -5.07 -0.13 16.57
CA LEU A 90 -3.74 0.27 16.10
C LEU A 90 -2.94 0.85 17.27
N GLY A 91 -2.12 0.01 17.91
CA GLY A 91 -1.25 0.39 19.02
C GLY A 91 -1.88 1.34 20.05
N ILE A 92 -1.13 2.38 20.39
CA ILE A 92 -1.49 3.51 21.26
C ILE A 92 -1.32 4.80 20.44
N GLY A 93 -2.12 5.83 20.76
CA GLY A 93 -2.08 7.15 20.12
C GLY A 93 -3.26 7.40 19.18
N TYR A 94 -3.93 6.35 18.72
CA TYR A 94 -5.22 6.45 18.05
C TYR A 94 -6.33 5.91 18.96
N GLU A 95 -7.14 6.81 19.50
CA GLU A 95 -8.38 6.46 20.19
C GLU A 95 -9.54 7.18 19.50
N ALA A 96 -10.52 6.41 19.04
CA ALA A 96 -11.78 6.95 18.56
C ALA A 96 -12.71 7.13 19.75
N ARG A 97 -13.09 8.37 20.09
CA ARG A 97 -14.23 8.66 20.96
C ARG A 97 -15.23 9.45 20.15
N GLY A 98 -16.32 8.79 19.73
CA GLY A 98 -17.30 9.36 18.79
C GLY A 98 -16.87 9.20 17.32
N VAL A 99 -17.24 10.16 16.46
CA VAL A 99 -16.95 10.14 15.02
C VAL A 99 -15.61 10.80 14.64
N SER A 100 -14.90 11.39 15.61
CA SER A 100 -13.66 12.13 15.38
C SER A 100 -12.48 11.46 16.10
N PRO A 101 -11.33 11.27 15.42
CA PRO A 101 -10.13 10.76 16.07
C PRO A 101 -9.61 11.76 17.10
N GLN A 102 -9.18 11.28 18.26
CA GLN A 102 -8.71 12.15 19.35
C GLN A 102 -7.18 12.29 19.41
N GLY A 103 -6.46 11.44 18.70
CA GLY A 103 -5.04 11.58 18.43
C GLY A 103 -4.81 11.55 16.93
N VAL A 104 -3.94 12.45 16.46
CA VAL A 104 -3.61 12.59 15.02
C VAL A 104 -2.38 11.74 14.65
N GLU A 105 -1.66 11.21 15.65
CA GLU A 105 -0.41 10.48 15.46
C GLU A 105 -0.40 9.12 16.17
N LEU A 106 -0.05 8.08 15.43
CA LEU A 106 0.15 6.73 15.96
C LEU A 106 1.52 6.63 16.64
N THR A 107 1.59 6.94 17.93
CA THR A 107 2.85 6.92 18.70
C THR A 107 3.49 5.53 18.79
N SER A 108 2.72 4.47 18.56
CA SER A 108 3.23 3.09 18.52
C SER A 108 3.80 2.67 17.16
N ARG A 109 3.68 3.51 16.13
CA ARG A 109 4.30 3.27 14.83
C ARG A 109 5.81 3.39 14.98
N ILE A 110 6.53 2.32 14.67
CA ILE A 110 7.99 2.29 14.78
C ILE A 110 8.59 2.46 13.39
N VAL A 111 9.40 3.50 13.22
CA VAL A 111 10.14 3.80 11.99
C VAL A 111 11.62 3.56 12.25
N ASP A 112 12.16 2.52 11.62
CA ASP A 112 13.56 2.14 11.72
C ASP A 112 14.27 2.44 10.38
N ASN A 113 14.82 3.64 10.29
CA ASN A 113 15.57 4.10 9.12
C ASN A 113 16.83 3.27 8.87
N ALA A 114 17.48 2.76 9.93
CA ALA A 114 18.73 2.01 9.79
C ALA A 114 18.51 0.66 9.10
N ASN A 115 17.35 0.05 9.31
CA ASN A 115 16.98 -1.24 8.71
C ASN A 115 15.97 -1.12 7.56
N ASN A 116 15.60 0.10 7.16
CA ASN A 116 14.58 0.40 6.16
C ASN A 116 13.26 -0.35 6.43
N LEU A 117 12.79 -0.26 7.68
CA LEU A 117 11.68 -1.03 8.21
C LEU A 117 10.69 -0.12 8.95
N ILE A 118 9.41 -0.34 8.71
CA ILE A 118 8.32 0.29 9.47
C ILE A 118 7.49 -0.83 10.11
N SER A 119 7.11 -0.67 11.37
CA SER A 119 6.26 -1.66 12.05
C SER A 119 5.14 -1.03 12.86
N MET A 120 4.04 -1.79 12.98
CA MET A 120 2.83 -1.37 13.67
C MET A 120 2.30 -2.50 14.57
N PRO A 121 2.37 -2.35 15.90
CA PRO A 121 1.69 -3.26 16.81
C PRO A 121 0.17 -3.05 16.73
N CYS A 122 -0.55 -4.16 16.66
CA CYS A 122 -2.00 -4.20 16.54
C CYS A 122 -2.61 -5.22 17.50
N SER A 123 -3.89 -5.04 17.84
CA SER A 123 -4.59 -6.01 18.69
C SER A 123 -6.09 -6.11 18.39
N TYR A 124 -6.69 -7.22 18.80
CA TYR A 124 -8.14 -7.36 18.97
C TYR A 124 -8.44 -7.66 20.44
N PRO A 125 -9.57 -7.15 20.99
CA PRO A 125 -10.48 -6.17 20.39
C PRO A 125 -9.94 -4.73 20.43
N ASP A 126 -10.63 -3.80 19.79
CA ASP A 126 -10.50 -2.36 20.06
C ASP A 126 -11.56 -1.90 21.07
N SER A 127 -11.15 -1.81 22.33
CA SER A 127 -12.02 -1.38 23.43
C SER A 127 -12.55 0.05 23.28
N SER A 128 -11.90 0.92 22.49
CA SER A 128 -12.40 2.28 22.25
C SER A 128 -13.65 2.32 21.38
N ARG A 129 -13.90 1.24 20.62
CA ARG A 129 -15.06 1.09 19.72
C ARG A 129 -16.11 0.11 20.23
N LEU A 130 -15.77 -0.70 21.23
CA LEU A 130 -16.65 -1.71 21.79
C LEU A 130 -17.86 -1.06 22.47
N GLU A 131 -19.05 -1.27 21.89
CA GLU A 131 -20.31 -0.72 22.40
C GLU A 131 -20.30 0.81 22.59
N GLN A 132 -19.48 1.53 21.80
CA GLN A 132 -19.36 2.98 21.84
C GLN A 132 -19.95 3.67 20.59
N GLY A 133 -20.43 4.91 20.75
CA GLY A 133 -20.82 5.79 19.65
C GLY A 133 -22.22 5.54 19.06
N PHE A 134 -22.50 6.16 17.91
CA PHE A 134 -23.81 6.07 17.23
C PHE A 134 -24.05 4.70 16.59
N ASN A 135 -22.99 4.10 16.04
CA ASN A 135 -23.00 2.75 15.47
C ASN A 135 -22.05 1.86 16.29
N PRO A 136 -22.53 1.27 17.40
CA PRO A 136 -21.70 0.46 18.28
C PRO A 136 -21.22 -0.81 17.58
N ILE A 137 -19.94 -1.14 17.76
CA ILE A 137 -19.36 -2.38 17.24
C ILE A 137 -19.26 -3.40 18.37
N ILE A 138 -19.77 -4.61 18.11
CA ILE A 138 -19.60 -5.75 19.00
C ILE A 138 -18.40 -6.54 18.51
N TYR A 139 -17.38 -6.67 19.36
CA TYR A 139 -16.24 -7.52 19.08
C TYR A 139 -16.54 -8.96 19.52
N PRO A 140 -16.20 -9.97 18.71
CA PRO A 140 -16.29 -11.35 19.14
C PRO A 140 -15.21 -11.66 20.19
N ASP A 141 -15.34 -12.78 20.90
CA ASP A 141 -14.36 -13.23 21.90
C ASP A 141 -13.05 -13.69 21.22
N LEU A 142 -12.23 -12.71 20.86
CA LEU A 142 -10.93 -12.84 20.24
C LEU A 142 -9.97 -11.85 20.87
N ASN A 143 -9.01 -12.37 21.63
CA ASN A 143 -7.92 -11.58 22.20
C ASN A 143 -6.60 -11.98 21.57
N ILE A 144 -6.13 -11.17 20.63
CA ILE A 144 -4.85 -11.38 19.95
C ILE A 144 -4.06 -10.09 19.88
N LYS A 145 -2.73 -10.24 19.92
CA LYS A 145 -1.76 -9.19 19.67
C LYS A 145 -0.84 -9.64 18.56
N TYR A 146 -0.55 -8.73 17.64
CA TYR A 146 0.28 -9.02 16.49
C TYR A 146 1.03 -7.76 16.05
N ASN A 147 2.02 -7.94 15.20
CA ASN A 147 2.79 -6.86 14.62
C ASN A 147 2.80 -7.01 13.09
N VAL A 148 2.53 -5.92 12.39
CA VAL A 148 2.73 -5.83 10.95
C VAL A 148 4.05 -5.11 10.71
N LYS A 149 5.01 -5.79 10.09
CA LYS A 149 6.32 -5.26 9.72
C LYS A 149 6.38 -5.12 8.21
N VAL A 150 6.84 -3.98 7.73
CA VAL A 150 7.07 -3.72 6.30
C VAL A 150 8.53 -3.34 6.13
N LYS A 151 9.27 -4.10 5.34
CA LYS A 151 10.70 -3.85 5.07
C LYS A 151 10.91 -3.66 3.57
N ALA A 152 11.57 -2.58 3.18
CA ALA A 152 11.84 -2.26 1.78
C ALA A 152 13.25 -2.71 1.35
N GLU A 153 13.35 -3.29 0.16
CA GLU A 153 14.58 -3.79 -0.45
C GLU A 153 14.52 -3.58 -1.98
N GLY A 154 15.35 -2.68 -2.52
CA GLY A 154 15.26 -2.27 -3.92
C GLY A 154 13.90 -1.63 -4.23
N SER A 155 13.28 -1.96 -5.36
CA SER A 155 11.93 -1.48 -5.71
C SER A 155 10.79 -2.34 -5.14
N SER A 156 11.10 -3.24 -4.20
CA SER A 156 10.14 -4.15 -3.59
C SER A 156 10.09 -3.95 -2.08
N PHE A 157 9.06 -4.47 -1.45
CA PHE A 157 8.95 -4.51 0.00
C PHE A 157 8.28 -5.81 0.44
N THR A 158 8.57 -6.22 1.67
CA THR A 158 8.02 -7.42 2.28
C THR A 158 7.17 -7.03 3.47
N ILE A 159 5.92 -7.47 3.47
CA ILE A 159 5.01 -7.41 4.61
C ILE A 159 5.13 -8.72 5.38
N THR A 160 5.39 -8.63 6.68
CA THR A 160 5.42 -9.77 7.61
C THR A 160 4.43 -9.54 8.74
N VAL A 161 3.61 -10.52 9.05
CA VAL A 161 2.70 -10.51 10.20
C VAL A 161 3.16 -11.55 11.21
N ASP A 162 3.48 -11.07 12.42
CA ASP A 162 3.81 -11.92 13.56
C ASP A 162 2.77 -11.80 14.66
N LEU A 163 2.34 -12.93 15.23
CA LEU A 163 1.44 -12.96 16.37
C LEU A 163 2.23 -13.25 17.65
N GLU A 164 1.81 -12.64 18.77
CA GLU A 164 2.41 -12.91 20.09
C GLU A 164 2.14 -14.36 20.54
N LYS A 165 0.96 -14.89 20.19
CA LYS A 165 0.52 -16.26 20.49
C LYS A 165 -0.20 -16.84 19.26
N PRO A 166 -0.18 -18.17 19.08
CA PRO A 166 -0.95 -18.79 18.01
C PRO A 166 -2.43 -18.42 18.11
N LEU A 167 -3.13 -18.42 16.97
CA LEU A 167 -4.58 -18.24 16.98
C LEU A 167 -5.26 -19.33 17.83
N PRO A 168 -6.30 -18.98 18.59
CA PRO A 168 -7.19 -19.99 19.16
C PRO A 168 -7.79 -20.86 18.05
N SER A 169 -8.02 -22.15 18.33
CA SER A 169 -8.41 -23.13 17.33
C SER A 169 -9.70 -22.79 16.59
N ASN A 170 -10.67 -22.17 17.27
CA ASN A 170 -11.94 -21.72 16.70
C ASN A 170 -11.81 -20.50 15.75
N TRP A 171 -10.65 -19.84 15.73
CA TRP A 171 -10.37 -18.69 14.86
C TRP A 171 -9.50 -19.05 13.65
N VAL A 172 -8.96 -20.26 13.62
CA VAL A 172 -8.25 -20.81 12.45
C VAL A 172 -9.22 -20.90 11.27
N GLY A 173 -8.78 -20.46 10.09
CA GLY A 173 -9.63 -20.41 8.90
C GLY A 173 -10.51 -19.15 8.81
N ARG A 174 -10.55 -18.33 9.87
CA ARG A 174 -11.33 -17.09 9.90
C ARG A 174 -10.46 -15.85 9.87
N VAL A 175 -9.44 -15.73 10.72
CA VAL A 175 -8.58 -14.54 10.75
C VAL A 175 -7.63 -14.55 9.55
N GLY A 176 -7.65 -13.48 8.74
CA GLY A 176 -6.78 -13.34 7.58
C GLY A 176 -6.23 -11.94 7.41
N TYR A 177 -5.04 -11.83 6.81
CA TYR A 177 -4.46 -10.56 6.41
C TYR A 177 -5.08 -10.12 5.09
N ASN A 178 -5.58 -8.88 5.03
CA ASN A 178 -6.24 -8.33 3.86
C ASN A 178 -5.49 -7.12 3.30
N LEU A 179 -5.34 -7.09 1.98
CA LEU A 179 -4.98 -5.93 1.18
C LEU A 179 -6.06 -5.71 0.13
N GLU A 180 -6.49 -4.47 -0.07
CA GLU A 180 -7.54 -4.11 -1.03
C GLU A 180 -6.93 -3.42 -2.25
N LEU A 181 -7.30 -3.88 -3.44
CA LEU A 181 -6.87 -3.32 -4.72
C LEU A 181 -7.98 -2.44 -5.30
N PHE A 182 -7.63 -1.25 -5.77
CA PHE A 182 -8.62 -0.27 -6.24
C PHE A 182 -9.36 -0.76 -7.49
N PRO A 183 -10.70 -0.94 -7.45
CA PRO A 183 -11.42 -1.53 -8.58
C PRO A 183 -11.44 -0.66 -9.82
N GLY A 184 -11.54 0.67 -9.66
CA GLY A 184 -11.74 1.62 -10.75
C GLY A 184 -10.70 1.49 -11.86
N ASP A 185 -9.44 1.30 -11.48
CA ASP A 185 -8.32 1.17 -12.43
C ASP A 185 -8.11 -0.26 -12.93
N LEU A 186 -8.63 -1.23 -12.18
CA LEU A 186 -8.47 -2.65 -12.48
C LEU A 186 -9.62 -3.22 -13.30
N TYR A 187 -10.78 -2.58 -13.38
CA TYR A 187 -11.89 -3.08 -14.19
C TYR A 187 -11.48 -3.36 -15.64
N GLY A 188 -11.70 -4.60 -16.08
CA GLY A 188 -11.33 -5.09 -17.40
C GLY A 188 -9.85 -5.40 -17.59
N LYS A 189 -8.99 -5.14 -16.59
CA LYS A 189 -7.58 -5.56 -16.57
C LYS A 189 -7.46 -7.04 -16.27
N THR A 190 -6.35 -7.63 -16.69
CA THR A 190 -6.06 -9.03 -16.43
C THR A 190 -5.33 -9.22 -15.11
N TYR A 191 -5.40 -10.44 -14.57
CA TYR A 191 -4.48 -10.91 -13.54
C TYR A 191 -3.96 -12.29 -13.93
N MET A 192 -2.81 -12.66 -13.36
CA MET A 192 -2.29 -14.02 -13.44
C MET A 192 -2.04 -14.53 -12.02
N ILE A 193 -2.61 -15.69 -11.66
CA ILE A 193 -2.30 -16.36 -10.38
C ILE A 193 -1.73 -17.75 -10.66
N ASP A 194 -0.50 -17.99 -10.24
CA ASP A 194 0.25 -19.24 -10.52
C ASP A 194 0.16 -19.69 -12.00
N GLY A 195 0.28 -18.73 -12.92
CA GLY A 195 0.23 -18.98 -14.37
C GLY A 195 -1.17 -19.09 -14.98
N LYS A 196 -2.25 -18.98 -14.19
CA LYS A 196 -3.63 -18.96 -14.68
C LYS A 196 -4.12 -17.52 -14.85
N ALA A 197 -4.59 -17.19 -16.05
CA ALA A 197 -5.14 -15.88 -16.36
C ALA A 197 -6.58 -15.72 -15.85
N GLY A 198 -6.94 -14.50 -15.50
CA GLY A 198 -8.32 -14.08 -15.28
C GLY A 198 -8.48 -12.58 -15.50
N ILE A 199 -9.68 -12.06 -15.23
CA ILE A 199 -10.04 -10.66 -15.47
C ILE A 199 -10.70 -10.10 -14.21
N PHE A 200 -10.32 -8.89 -13.81
CA PHE A 200 -11.05 -8.10 -12.83
C PHE A 200 -12.36 -7.60 -13.44
N GLN A 201 -13.48 -8.24 -13.09
CA GLN A 201 -14.78 -7.93 -13.67
C GLN A 201 -15.29 -6.57 -13.17
N ARG A 202 -15.96 -5.80 -14.05
CA ARG A 202 -16.61 -4.54 -13.65
C ARG A 202 -17.86 -4.78 -12.80
N GLN A 203 -18.57 -5.87 -13.08
CA GLN A 203 -19.77 -6.25 -12.35
C GLN A 203 -19.44 -7.45 -11.48
N ALA A 204 -19.81 -7.34 -10.20
CA ALA A 204 -19.76 -8.41 -9.24
C ALA A 204 -20.44 -9.65 -9.83
N SER A 205 -19.72 -10.77 -9.89
CA SER A 205 -20.26 -12.03 -10.38
C SER A 205 -19.54 -13.21 -9.73
N GLY A 206 -20.21 -14.35 -9.70
CA GLY A 206 -19.65 -15.57 -9.13
C GLY A 206 -20.49 -16.14 -7.98
N PRO A 207 -20.11 -17.33 -7.50
CA PRO A 207 -20.84 -17.99 -6.43
C PRO A 207 -20.59 -17.33 -5.08
N THR A 208 -21.60 -17.39 -4.22
CA THR A 208 -21.52 -17.01 -2.82
C THR A 208 -21.86 -18.19 -1.93
N TYR A 209 -21.50 -18.11 -0.66
CA TYR A 209 -21.85 -19.10 0.36
C TYR A 209 -22.27 -18.40 1.65
N LEU A 210 -22.98 -19.11 2.53
CA LEU A 210 -23.27 -18.64 3.88
C LEU A 210 -22.16 -19.08 4.84
N ASN A 211 -21.60 -18.14 5.61
CA ASN A 211 -20.64 -18.45 6.67
C ASN A 211 -21.35 -19.02 7.93
N GLU A 212 -20.58 -19.28 9.00
CA GLU A 212 -21.11 -19.82 10.27
C GLU A 212 -22.16 -18.89 10.91
N GLU A 213 -22.00 -17.58 10.73
CA GLU A 213 -22.93 -16.54 11.18
C GLU A 213 -24.13 -16.34 10.23
N LYS A 214 -24.25 -17.14 9.17
CA LYS A 214 -25.27 -17.03 8.11
C LYS A 214 -25.20 -15.72 7.33
N GLU A 215 -24.03 -15.10 7.24
CA GLU A 215 -23.78 -13.99 6.33
C GLU A 215 -23.32 -14.50 4.96
N VAL A 216 -23.68 -13.76 3.93
CA VAL A 216 -23.24 -14.05 2.55
C VAL A 216 -21.78 -13.64 2.38
N GLU A 217 -20.97 -14.57 1.88
CA GLU A 217 -19.57 -14.38 1.54
C GLU A 217 -19.29 -14.73 0.08
N ALA A 218 -18.36 -14.00 -0.54
CA ALA A 218 -17.87 -14.30 -1.87
C ALA A 218 -16.96 -15.53 -1.86
N VAL A 219 -17.12 -16.44 -2.81
CA VAL A 219 -16.10 -17.45 -3.09
C VAL A 219 -14.92 -16.76 -3.79
N PRO A 220 -13.66 -16.98 -3.38
CA PRO A 220 -12.50 -16.45 -4.09
C PRO A 220 -12.52 -16.88 -5.55
N PHE A 221 -12.42 -15.93 -6.47
CA PHE A 221 -12.40 -16.20 -7.91
C PHE A 221 -11.01 -16.60 -8.41
N ALA A 222 -9.98 -16.45 -7.58
CA ALA A 222 -8.65 -16.95 -7.83
C ALA A 222 -7.94 -17.36 -6.52
N LYS A 223 -7.09 -18.38 -6.59
CA LYS A 223 -6.23 -18.83 -5.49
C LYS A 223 -4.86 -19.25 -5.97
N GLY A 224 -3.82 -19.06 -5.14
CA GLY A 224 -2.46 -19.48 -5.46
C GLY A 224 -1.40 -18.83 -4.57
N SER A 225 -0.14 -18.88 -4.97
CA SER A 225 1.01 -18.35 -4.19
C SER A 225 1.64 -17.10 -4.79
N LYS A 226 1.48 -16.89 -6.09
CA LYS A 226 1.99 -15.75 -6.84
C LYS A 226 0.90 -15.10 -7.67
N LEU A 227 0.56 -13.85 -7.35
CA LEU A 227 -0.34 -13.01 -8.11
C LEU A 227 0.45 -11.97 -8.93
N VAL A 228 0.07 -11.78 -10.19
CA VAL A 228 0.48 -10.65 -11.02
C VAL A 228 -0.77 -9.85 -11.37
N VAL A 229 -0.85 -8.63 -10.87
CA VAL A 229 -1.95 -7.68 -11.14
C VAL A 229 -1.60 -6.90 -12.40
N ALA A 230 -2.56 -6.77 -13.33
CA ALA A 230 -2.45 -5.97 -14.56
C ALA A 230 -1.11 -6.14 -15.30
N PRO A 231 -0.70 -7.38 -15.67
CA PRO A 231 0.58 -7.64 -16.34
C PRO A 231 0.78 -6.79 -17.62
N GLU A 232 -0.31 -6.42 -18.28
CA GLU A 232 -0.35 -5.60 -19.49
C GLU A 232 -0.10 -4.09 -19.27
N SER A 233 -0.05 -3.61 -18.02
CA SER A 233 0.02 -2.17 -17.71
C SER A 233 1.27 -1.82 -16.91
N ASP A 234 2.24 -1.15 -17.52
CA ASP A 234 3.44 -0.67 -16.80
C ASP A 234 3.10 0.27 -15.64
N LEU A 235 1.97 0.97 -15.71
CA LEU A 235 1.53 1.91 -14.65
C LEU A 235 0.95 1.21 -13.42
N LEU A 236 0.40 0.00 -13.58
CA LEU A 236 -0.35 -0.71 -12.52
C LEU A 236 0.26 -2.08 -12.16
N ARG A 237 1.18 -2.59 -12.99
CA ARG A 237 1.69 -3.96 -12.86
C ARG A 237 2.32 -4.15 -11.50
N MET A 238 1.88 -5.18 -10.78
CA MET A 238 2.40 -5.51 -9.46
C MET A 238 2.45 -7.01 -9.28
N VAL A 239 3.56 -7.52 -8.75
CA VAL A 239 3.73 -8.94 -8.43
C VAL A 239 3.69 -9.12 -6.92
N ILE A 240 2.90 -10.07 -6.43
CA ILE A 240 2.79 -10.43 -5.01
C ILE A 240 3.11 -11.91 -4.87
N ASN A 241 4.13 -12.25 -4.08
CA ASN A 241 4.46 -13.62 -3.71
C ASN A 241 4.18 -13.82 -2.22
N SER A 242 3.52 -14.91 -1.88
CA SER A 242 3.13 -15.22 -0.50
C SER A 242 3.68 -16.56 -0.03
N ASN A 243 4.00 -16.65 1.26
CA ASN A 243 4.30 -17.92 1.93
C ASN A 243 3.04 -18.75 2.25
N THR A 244 1.85 -18.16 2.09
CA THR A 244 0.54 -18.75 2.37
C THR A 244 -0.37 -18.58 1.15
N GLU A 245 -1.43 -19.38 1.01
CA GLU A 245 -2.35 -19.25 -0.12
C GLU A 245 -2.97 -17.83 -0.15
N LEU A 246 -2.83 -17.17 -1.29
CA LEU A 246 -3.53 -15.95 -1.65
C LEU A 246 -4.92 -16.32 -2.15
N LEU A 247 -5.93 -15.64 -1.62
CA LEU A 247 -7.31 -15.70 -2.04
C LEU A 247 -7.65 -14.34 -2.64
N LEU A 248 -8.06 -14.32 -3.90
CA LEU A 248 -8.49 -13.10 -4.58
C LEU A 248 -10.02 -13.10 -4.64
N LEU A 249 -10.63 -12.10 -4.00
CA LEU A 249 -12.08 -11.97 -3.81
C LEU A 249 -12.59 -10.66 -4.41
N ASP A 250 -13.88 -10.64 -4.72
CA ASP A 250 -14.61 -9.44 -5.14
C ASP A 250 -15.48 -8.96 -3.98
N GLY A 251 -15.04 -7.92 -3.27
CA GLY A 251 -15.78 -7.35 -2.15
C GLY A 251 -17.10 -6.72 -2.57
N SER A 252 -17.28 -6.40 -3.86
CA SER A 252 -18.51 -5.81 -4.37
C SER A 252 -19.70 -6.77 -4.35
N LEU A 253 -19.46 -8.09 -4.18
CA LEU A 253 -20.51 -9.09 -3.93
C LEU A 253 -21.15 -8.95 -2.55
N LYS A 254 -20.44 -8.41 -1.56
CA LYS A 254 -20.94 -8.23 -0.18
C LYS A 254 -21.31 -6.79 0.12
N HIS A 255 -20.53 -5.82 -0.37
CA HIS A 255 -20.68 -4.41 -0.07
C HIS A 255 -20.66 -3.57 -1.35
N ASN A 256 -21.59 -2.63 -1.51
CA ASN A 256 -21.67 -1.79 -2.71
C ASN A 256 -20.43 -0.91 -2.96
N ASN A 257 -19.66 -0.62 -1.91
CA ASN A 257 -18.38 0.09 -1.97
C ASN A 257 -17.16 -0.85 -1.89
N GLY A 258 -17.36 -2.17 -1.91
CA GLY A 258 -16.30 -3.16 -1.72
C GLY A 258 -15.25 -3.13 -2.82
N TRP A 259 -13.99 -3.33 -2.44
CA TRP A 259 -12.85 -3.41 -3.36
C TRP A 259 -12.51 -4.86 -3.71
N PHE A 260 -11.58 -5.07 -4.64
CA PHE A 260 -11.00 -6.41 -4.80
C PHE A 260 -10.12 -6.71 -3.59
N THR A 261 -10.41 -7.78 -2.87
CA THR A 261 -9.65 -8.13 -1.67
C THR A 261 -8.68 -9.27 -1.96
N LEU A 262 -7.41 -9.04 -1.69
CA LEU A 262 -6.40 -10.08 -1.58
C LEU A 262 -6.29 -10.49 -0.12
N ARG A 263 -6.40 -11.79 0.15
CA ARG A 263 -6.42 -12.33 1.51
C ARG A 263 -5.51 -13.54 1.66
N SER A 264 -4.86 -13.67 2.81
CA SER A 264 -4.27 -14.93 3.27
C SER A 264 -4.69 -15.22 4.70
N LEU A 265 -5.10 -16.47 4.95
CA LEU A 265 -5.49 -16.92 6.28
C LEU A 265 -4.26 -17.22 7.12
N VAL A 266 -4.28 -16.80 8.39
CA VAL A 266 -3.21 -17.10 9.33
C VAL A 266 -3.19 -18.61 9.59
N PRO A 267 -2.05 -19.30 9.35
CA PRO A 267 -2.00 -20.75 9.53
C PRO A 267 -2.09 -21.17 11.01
N ALA A 268 -2.70 -22.33 11.26
CA ALA A 268 -2.81 -22.88 12.60
C ALA A 268 -1.44 -23.05 13.27
N GLY A 269 -1.34 -22.67 14.55
CA GLY A 269 -0.12 -22.84 15.35
C GLY A 269 1.04 -21.89 15.00
N LYS A 270 0.92 -21.04 13.97
CA LYS A 270 1.97 -20.10 13.57
C LYS A 270 1.90 -18.80 14.38
N THR A 271 3.08 -18.30 14.74
CA THR A 271 3.29 -17.01 15.41
C THR A 271 4.18 -16.12 14.56
N ASN A 272 5.43 -16.53 14.37
CA ASN A 272 6.39 -15.82 13.53
C ASN A 272 6.21 -16.16 12.05
N ASP A 273 6.42 -15.17 11.19
CA ASP A 273 6.27 -15.26 9.74
C ASP A 273 4.93 -15.90 9.34
N ALA A 274 3.89 -15.61 10.13
CA ALA A 274 2.59 -16.23 9.95
C ALA A 274 1.99 -15.87 8.59
N ILE A 275 2.23 -14.63 8.16
CA ILE A 275 2.02 -14.15 6.79
C ILE A 275 3.29 -13.43 6.35
N VAL A 276 3.80 -13.76 5.16
CA VAL A 276 4.94 -13.08 4.52
C VAL A 276 4.60 -12.86 3.05
N TRP A 277 4.40 -11.59 2.69
CA TRP A 277 4.11 -11.18 1.32
C TRP A 277 5.22 -10.30 0.78
N LYS A 278 5.91 -10.75 -0.26
CA LYS A 278 6.83 -9.91 -1.04
C LYS A 278 6.06 -9.26 -2.18
N ILE A 279 5.97 -7.94 -2.13
CA ILE A 279 5.28 -7.11 -3.13
C ILE A 279 6.32 -6.36 -3.96
N SER A 280 6.20 -6.51 -5.28
CA SER A 280 7.08 -5.92 -6.29
C SER A 280 6.24 -5.13 -7.29
N PRO A 281 5.92 -3.85 -6.99
CA PRO A 281 5.35 -2.91 -7.94
C PRO A 281 6.29 -2.70 -9.14
N ASN A 282 5.73 -2.50 -10.32
CA ASN A 282 6.51 -2.03 -11.45
C ASN A 282 6.85 -0.54 -11.24
N VAL A 283 8.11 -0.18 -11.47
CA VAL A 283 8.56 1.21 -11.39
C VAL A 283 9.12 1.61 -12.75
N ILE A 284 8.54 2.65 -13.34
CA ILE A 284 9.01 3.19 -14.62
C ILE A 284 10.32 3.97 -14.37
N PRO A 285 11.42 3.65 -15.07
CA PRO A 285 12.69 4.36 -14.90
C PRO A 285 12.55 5.85 -15.20
N ASN A 286 13.18 6.69 -14.37
CA ASN A 286 13.13 8.15 -14.47
C ASN A 286 11.71 8.73 -14.51
N TRP A 287 10.75 8.03 -13.90
CA TRP A 287 9.38 8.53 -13.83
C TRP A 287 9.34 9.87 -13.10
N LYS A 288 8.58 10.80 -13.68
CA LYS A 288 8.26 12.10 -13.10
C LYS A 288 6.76 12.31 -13.22
N ARG A 289 6.15 12.86 -12.17
CA ARG A 289 4.77 13.33 -12.19
C ARG A 289 4.58 14.37 -13.30
N ASN A 290 3.46 14.27 -14.03
CA ASN A 290 3.04 15.35 -14.93
C ASN A 290 2.65 16.59 -14.12
N PRO A 291 3.00 17.81 -14.57
CA PRO A 291 2.58 19.04 -13.91
C PRO A 291 1.07 19.08 -13.64
N ILE A 292 0.69 19.38 -12.39
CA ILE A 292 -0.72 19.51 -12.00
C ILE A 292 -1.07 20.98 -11.85
N VAL A 293 -2.11 21.43 -12.57
CA VAL A 293 -2.60 22.81 -12.47
C VAL A 293 -3.75 22.86 -11.48
N HIS A 294 -3.50 23.44 -10.32
CA HIS A 294 -4.52 23.74 -9.33
C HIS A 294 -5.08 25.14 -9.57
N ILE A 295 -6.38 25.30 -9.35
CA ILE A 295 -7.01 26.62 -9.32
C ILE A 295 -7.46 26.93 -7.90
N SER A 296 -7.24 28.16 -7.46
CA SER A 296 -7.74 28.66 -6.19
C SER A 296 -9.27 28.55 -6.16
N GLN A 297 -9.81 27.59 -5.41
CA GLN A 297 -11.25 27.40 -5.17
C GLN A 297 -11.76 28.28 -4.02
N VAL A 298 -11.17 29.47 -3.82
CA VAL A 298 -11.78 30.42 -2.87
C VAL A 298 -13.12 30.84 -3.47
N GLY A 299 -14.14 30.96 -2.61
CA GLY A 299 -15.56 31.01 -2.98
C GLY A 299 -15.93 32.07 -4.03
N TYR A 300 -17.21 32.09 -4.42
CA TYR A 300 -17.75 32.86 -5.55
C TYR A 300 -17.73 34.39 -5.42
N HIS A 301 -16.83 34.99 -4.64
CA HIS A 301 -16.74 36.45 -4.60
C HIS A 301 -16.20 36.95 -5.95
N PRO A 302 -16.99 37.67 -6.77
CA PRO A 302 -16.62 37.95 -8.17
C PRO A 302 -15.34 38.80 -8.32
N ASN A 303 -15.01 39.57 -7.27
CA ASN A 303 -13.84 40.46 -7.26
C ASN A 303 -12.58 39.81 -6.64
N GLN A 304 -12.65 38.56 -6.18
CA GLN A 304 -11.48 37.92 -5.60
C GLN A 304 -10.51 37.46 -6.69
N PRO A 305 -9.23 37.84 -6.64
CA PRO A 305 -8.24 37.36 -7.61
C PRO A 305 -8.11 35.84 -7.50
N LYS A 306 -8.18 35.17 -8.65
CA LYS A 306 -7.94 33.73 -8.77
C LYS A 306 -6.49 33.49 -9.14
N THR A 307 -5.83 32.62 -8.39
CA THR A 307 -4.47 32.18 -8.66
C THR A 307 -4.50 30.74 -9.19
N ALA A 308 -3.76 30.50 -10.27
CA ALA A 308 -3.42 29.14 -10.70
C ALA A 308 -2.05 28.77 -10.11
N PHE A 309 -1.94 27.56 -9.57
CA PHE A 309 -0.70 27.00 -9.06
C PHE A 309 -0.33 25.82 -9.95
N ILE A 310 0.93 25.75 -10.39
CA ILE A 310 1.45 24.60 -11.12
C ILE A 310 2.34 23.83 -10.15
N GLU A 311 1.89 22.66 -9.74
CA GLU A 311 2.68 21.72 -8.95
C GLU A 311 3.51 20.86 -9.90
N LEU A 312 4.82 20.79 -9.64
CA LEU A 312 5.77 19.98 -10.42
C LEU A 312 6.28 18.81 -9.57
N ASP A 313 6.82 17.78 -10.23
CA ASP A 313 7.57 16.73 -9.54
C ASP A 313 8.77 17.33 -8.80
N LYS A 314 9.12 16.80 -7.62
CA LYS A 314 10.28 17.26 -6.84
C LYS A 314 11.61 17.15 -7.59
N ASN A 315 11.68 16.27 -8.60
CA ASN A 315 12.84 16.05 -9.46
C ASN A 315 12.73 16.76 -10.81
N ASP A 316 11.72 17.62 -11.00
CA ASP A 316 11.62 18.43 -12.21
C ASP A 316 12.54 19.64 -12.12
N SER A 317 13.49 19.73 -13.05
CA SER A 317 14.46 20.82 -13.14
C SER A 317 14.22 21.71 -14.36
N ASP A 318 13.39 21.28 -15.31
CA ASP A 318 13.12 22.02 -16.56
C ASP A 318 11.86 22.86 -16.41
N ILE A 319 11.95 23.92 -15.59
CA ILE A 319 10.83 24.83 -15.34
C ILE A 319 10.55 25.66 -16.60
N MET A 320 9.47 25.30 -17.30
CA MET A 320 8.99 26.03 -18.47
C MET A 320 8.21 27.29 -18.08
N LYS A 321 8.24 28.31 -18.95
CA LYS A 321 7.39 29.50 -18.80
C LYS A 321 5.93 29.13 -19.08
N ALA A 322 5.05 29.41 -18.12
CA ALA A 322 3.60 29.27 -18.29
C ALA A 322 2.92 30.63 -18.52
N GLU A 323 1.84 30.64 -19.30
CA GLU A 323 1.00 31.82 -19.54
C GLU A 323 -0.48 31.43 -19.44
N ILE A 324 -1.29 32.33 -18.87
CA ILE A 324 -2.75 32.18 -18.85
C ILE A 324 -3.30 32.77 -20.15
N LEU A 325 -3.84 31.91 -21.01
CA LEU A 325 -4.54 32.34 -22.22
C LEU A 325 -5.89 32.96 -21.83
N LYS A 326 -6.19 34.14 -22.40
CA LYS A 326 -7.47 34.85 -22.22
C LYS A 326 -8.43 34.59 -23.37
#